data_AF-A7SP51-F1
#
_entry.id   AF-A7SP51-F1
#
_cell.length_a   1.000
_cell.length_b   1.000
_cell.length_c   1.000
_cell.angle_alpha   90.00
_cell.angle_beta   90.00
_cell.angle_gamma   90.00
#
_symmetry.space_group_name_H-M   'P 1'
#
loop_
_entity.id
_entity.type
_entity.pdbx_description
1 polymer ?
#
loop_
_entity_poly.entity_id
_entity_poly.type
_entity_poly.pdbx_seq_one_letter_code
_entity_poly.pdbx_strand_id
1 'polypeptide(L)'
;MVFGGYTDVPWTNVPGYRSSSKSFLFTLYNTNGLDPQKTAIKLQNTAVEHQPSTSAAGPIFGVGPDLGIYLNTDRVSKTGNVISYQAPRGCTYGMPCALWASTVTFKPDEVEVLVEVEFN
;
A
#
# COMPACT_ATOMS: atom_id res chain seq x y z
N MET A 1 14.38 -0.19 4.55
CA MET A 1 13.05 -0.33 5.21
C MET A 1 12.32 -1.49 4.56
N VAL A 2 11.50 -2.22 5.31
CA VAL A 2 10.65 -3.29 4.75
C VAL A 2 9.21 -3.00 5.17
N PHE A 3 8.34 -2.85 4.19
CA PHE A 3 6.93 -2.51 4.36
C PHE A 3 6.13 -3.02 3.16
N GLY A 4 4.81 -3.07 3.30
CA GLY A 4 3.94 -3.53 2.22
C GLY A 4 2.47 -3.48 2.59
N GLY A 5 1.68 -4.18 1.81
CA GLY A 5 0.26 -4.34 2.03
C GLY A 5 -0.19 -5.77 1.78
N TYR A 6 -1.24 -6.16 2.49
CA TYR A 6 -1.96 -7.41 2.28
C TYR A 6 -3.38 -7.10 1.81
N THR A 7 -3.89 -7.90 0.89
CA THR A 7 -5.30 -7.91 0.50
C THR A 7 -5.75 -9.34 0.25
N ASP A 8 -6.97 -9.67 0.66
CA ASP A 8 -7.63 -10.94 0.34
C ASP A 8 -8.33 -10.89 -1.04
N VAL A 9 -8.19 -9.78 -1.76
CA VAL A 9 -8.77 -9.60 -3.10
C VAL A 9 -7.76 -10.01 -4.17
N PRO A 10 -8.06 -11.01 -5.01
CA PRO A 10 -7.19 -11.38 -6.12
C PRO A 10 -7.09 -10.24 -7.14
N TRP A 11 -5.87 -9.92 -7.59
CA TRP A 11 -5.63 -8.90 -8.61
C TRP A 11 -6.27 -9.31 -9.95
N THR A 12 -6.98 -8.39 -10.58
CA THR A 12 -7.69 -8.64 -11.86
C THR A 12 -7.36 -7.58 -12.89
N ASN A 13 -7.57 -7.91 -14.16
CA ASN A 13 -7.47 -6.97 -15.28
C ASN A 13 -8.71 -6.08 -15.49
N VAL A 14 -9.62 -6.01 -14.51
CA VAL A 14 -10.78 -5.11 -14.56
C VAL A 14 -10.46 -3.88 -13.73
N PRO A 15 -10.52 -2.66 -14.30
CA PRO A 15 -10.22 -1.44 -13.56
C PRO A 15 -11.10 -1.19 -12.34
N GLY A 16 -10.60 -0.34 -11.44
CA GLY A 16 -11.36 0.28 -10.36
C GLY A 16 -11.05 -0.26 -8.97
N TYR A 17 -11.66 0.38 -7.98
CA TYR A 17 -11.49 0.01 -6.57
C TYR A 17 -12.10 -1.35 -6.27
N ARG A 18 -11.51 -2.03 -5.29
CA ARG A 18 -12.05 -3.25 -4.71
C ARG A 18 -12.26 -3.10 -3.23
N SER A 19 -13.30 -3.78 -2.77
CA SER A 19 -13.66 -3.78 -1.37
C SER A 19 -12.93 -4.89 -0.61
N SER A 20 -12.47 -4.60 0.59
CA SER A 20 -11.98 -5.61 1.53
C SER A 20 -12.16 -5.15 2.97
N SER A 21 -12.53 -6.09 3.84
CA SER A 21 -12.51 -5.92 5.29
C SER A 21 -11.25 -6.48 5.95
N LYS A 22 -10.40 -7.18 5.18
CA LYS A 22 -9.20 -7.88 5.68
C LYS A 22 -7.90 -7.24 5.21
N SER A 23 -7.93 -6.27 4.29
CA SER A 23 -6.72 -5.57 3.86
C SER A 23 -6.07 -4.81 5.00
N PHE A 24 -4.73 -4.74 4.97
CA PHE A 24 -3.94 -3.94 5.90
C PHE A 24 -2.61 -3.52 5.26
N LEU A 25 -2.04 -2.43 5.74
CA LEU A 25 -0.65 -2.07 5.46
C LEU A 25 0.23 -2.47 6.65
N PHE A 26 1.51 -2.69 6.40
CA PHE A 26 2.44 -3.08 7.45
C PHE A 26 3.87 -2.55 7.25
N THR A 27 4.59 -2.36 8.36
CA THR A 27 6.05 -2.21 8.41
C THR A 27 6.62 -3.43 9.14
N LEU A 28 7.65 -4.06 8.58
CA LEU A 28 8.41 -5.12 9.25
C LEU A 28 9.74 -4.61 9.82
N TYR A 29 10.36 -3.64 9.12
CA TYR A 29 11.62 -3.06 9.55
C TYR A 29 11.70 -1.58 9.18
N ASN A 30 11.91 -0.74 10.20
CA ASN A 30 12.03 0.70 10.04
C ASN A 30 13.37 1.19 10.58
N THR A 31 14.18 1.83 9.74
CA THR A 31 15.50 2.36 10.10
C THR A 31 15.43 3.59 11.00
N ASN A 32 14.26 4.19 11.16
CA ASN A 32 14.03 5.34 12.06
C ASN A 32 13.69 4.91 13.50
N GLY A 33 13.87 3.62 13.83
CA GLY A 33 13.68 3.10 15.20
C GLY A 33 12.22 2.89 15.61
N LEU A 34 11.31 2.78 14.64
CA LEU A 34 9.91 2.46 14.90
C LEU A 34 9.68 0.95 14.89
N ASP A 35 8.93 0.47 15.89
CA ASP A 35 8.50 -0.93 15.95
C ASP A 35 7.69 -1.31 14.70
N PRO A 36 7.65 -2.61 14.34
CA PRO A 36 6.74 -3.13 13.31
C PRO A 36 5.29 -2.73 13.60
N GLN A 37 4.57 -2.31 12.56
CA GLN A 37 3.19 -1.85 12.67
C GLN A 37 2.31 -2.53 11.64
N LYS A 38 1.03 -2.67 11.99
CA LYS A 38 -0.04 -3.14 11.11
C LYS A 38 -1.18 -2.13 11.18
N THR A 39 -1.57 -1.56 10.05
CA THR A 39 -2.70 -0.62 9.97
C THR A 39 -3.86 -1.25 9.21
N ALA A 40 -4.99 -1.41 9.90
CA ALA A 40 -6.17 -2.01 9.31
C ALA A 40 -6.83 -1.06 8.30
N ILE A 41 -7.52 -1.64 7.31
CA ILE A 41 -8.40 -0.90 6.42
C ILE A 41 -9.53 -0.20 7.20
N LYS A 42 -9.81 1.06 6.86
CA LYS A 42 -10.90 1.88 7.41
C LYS A 42 -12.01 2.10 6.39
N LEU A 43 -11.66 2.47 5.16
CA LEU A 43 -12.59 2.64 4.05
C LEU A 43 -12.55 1.38 3.18
N GLN A 44 -13.36 0.41 3.58
CA GLN A 44 -13.32 -0.92 2.98
C GLN A 44 -13.56 -0.89 1.47
N ASN A 45 -14.37 0.03 0.95
CA ASN A 45 -14.71 0.14 -0.48
C ASN A 45 -13.57 0.64 -1.38
N THR A 46 -12.46 1.11 -0.81
CA THR A 46 -11.29 1.61 -1.53
C THR A 46 -10.02 0.89 -1.11
N ALA A 47 -10.13 -0.38 -0.69
CA ALA A 47 -9.00 -1.13 -0.13
C ALA A 47 -7.82 -1.24 -1.10
N VAL A 48 -8.08 -1.62 -2.35
CA VAL A 48 -7.07 -1.67 -3.41
C VAL A 48 -7.64 -1.13 -4.72
N GLU A 49 -6.77 -0.62 -5.59
CA GLU A 49 -7.14 -0.15 -6.93
C GLU A 49 -6.53 -1.07 -7.99
N HIS A 50 -7.39 -1.70 -8.79
CA HIS A 50 -6.96 -2.54 -9.91
C HIS A 50 -6.87 -1.71 -11.18
N GLN A 51 -5.82 -1.94 -11.98
CA GLN A 51 -5.57 -1.25 -13.25
C GLN A 51 -5.95 0.24 -13.21
N PRO A 52 -5.30 1.05 -12.36
CA PRO A 52 -5.45 2.49 -12.47
C PRO A 52 -5.13 2.92 -13.90
N SER A 53 -5.66 4.06 -14.35
CA SER A 53 -5.51 4.59 -15.72
C SER A 53 -4.06 4.79 -16.20
N THR A 54 -3.08 4.48 -15.37
CA THR A 54 -1.66 4.65 -15.59
C THR A 54 -1.03 3.29 -15.78
N SER A 55 -0.56 3.01 -17.00
CA SER A 55 -0.07 1.71 -17.50
C SER A 55 1.14 1.09 -16.79
N ALA A 56 1.60 1.67 -15.68
CA ALA A 56 2.80 1.24 -14.95
C ALA A 56 2.60 1.11 -13.44
N ALA A 57 1.35 1.18 -12.98
CA ALA A 57 1.05 0.87 -11.59
C ALA A 57 1.20 -0.63 -11.37
N GLY A 58 2.07 -0.98 -10.43
CA GLY A 58 1.98 -2.25 -9.72
C GLY A 58 0.82 -2.20 -8.71
N PRO A 59 0.91 -2.91 -7.58
CA PRO A 59 -0.16 -2.92 -6.59
C PRO A 59 -0.38 -1.53 -5.99
N ILE A 60 -1.64 -1.13 -5.91
CA ILE A 60 -2.09 0.09 -5.24
C ILE A 60 -3.03 -0.26 -4.09
N PHE A 61 -2.70 0.25 -2.91
CA PHE A 61 -3.51 0.17 -1.71
C PHE A 61 -4.06 1.56 -1.37
N GLY A 62 -5.38 1.64 -1.28
CA GLY A 62 -6.08 2.86 -0.90
C GLY A 62 -6.34 3.82 -2.06
N VAL A 63 -7.30 4.74 -1.87
CA VAL A 63 -7.50 5.92 -2.72
C VAL A 63 -6.41 6.96 -2.49
N GLY A 64 -6.01 7.68 -3.54
CA GLY A 64 -5.09 8.81 -3.37
C GLY A 64 -3.64 8.41 -3.10
N PRO A 65 -3.23 7.23 -3.55
CA PRO A 65 -3.01 6.01 -2.77
C PRO A 65 -2.21 6.19 -1.49
N ASP A 66 -2.74 5.62 -0.41
CA ASP A 66 -2.03 5.43 0.86
C ASP A 66 -0.67 4.73 0.64
N LEU A 67 -0.63 3.73 -0.26
CA LEU A 67 0.60 3.11 -0.78
C LEU A 67 0.44 2.73 -2.26
N GLY A 68 1.29 3.28 -3.12
CA GLY A 68 1.37 2.91 -4.53
C GLY A 68 2.77 2.47 -4.93
N ILE A 69 2.88 1.26 -5.51
CA ILE A 69 4.13 0.73 -6.05
C ILE A 69 4.11 0.89 -7.57
N TYR A 70 5.08 1.60 -8.13
CA TYR A 70 5.26 1.76 -9.58
C TYR A 70 6.57 1.09 -10.00
N LEU A 71 6.48 0.12 -10.91
CA LEU A 71 7.60 -0.79 -11.22
C LEU A 71 8.40 -0.36 -12.45
N ASN A 72 7.80 0.32 -13.44
CA ASN A 72 8.39 0.50 -14.77
C ASN A 72 8.18 1.89 -15.40
N THR A 73 8.24 2.99 -14.65
CA THR A 73 8.10 4.35 -15.24
C THR A 73 9.04 5.39 -14.65
N ASP A 74 9.10 6.55 -15.29
CA ASP A 74 9.52 7.85 -14.74
C ASP A 74 8.77 8.26 -13.45
N ARG A 75 7.86 7.42 -12.94
CA ARG A 75 7.11 7.65 -11.71
C ARG A 75 7.73 6.87 -10.57
N VAL A 76 7.85 7.57 -9.45
CA VAL A 76 8.33 7.03 -8.18
C VAL A 76 7.16 6.44 -7.40
N SER A 77 7.41 5.31 -6.73
CA SER A 77 6.50 4.75 -5.72
C SER A 77 6.21 5.81 -4.66
N LYS A 78 5.02 5.78 -4.08
CA LYS A 78 4.60 6.87 -3.19
C LYS A 78 3.73 6.42 -2.05
N THR A 79 3.78 7.19 -0.98
CA THR A 79 2.83 7.14 0.12
C THR A 79 2.09 8.46 0.17
N GLY A 80 0.79 8.41 -0.12
CA GLY A 80 -0.08 9.57 -0.20
C GLY A 80 -0.62 10.00 1.15
N ASN A 81 -1.76 10.68 1.11
CA ASN A 81 -2.54 10.95 2.32
C ASN A 81 -3.09 9.62 2.84
N VAL A 82 -3.01 9.39 4.15
CA VAL A 82 -3.61 8.18 4.73
C VAL A 82 -5.12 8.37 4.82
N ILE A 83 -5.85 7.78 3.87
CA ILE A 83 -7.30 7.95 3.73
C ILE A 83 -8.02 6.60 3.88
N SER A 84 -7.55 5.58 3.17
CA SER A 84 -8.26 4.28 3.16
C SER A 84 -7.91 3.41 4.35
N TYR A 85 -6.66 3.47 4.80
CA TYR A 85 -6.16 2.73 5.95
C TYR A 85 -6.12 3.60 7.19
N GLN A 86 -5.94 2.98 8.35
CA GLN A 86 -5.63 3.71 9.57
C GLN A 86 -4.26 4.37 9.45
N ALA A 87 -4.13 5.58 10.01
CA ALA A 87 -2.84 6.26 10.10
C ALA A 87 -1.88 5.43 10.96
N PRO A 88 -0.67 5.10 10.49
CA PRO A 88 0.32 4.46 11.33
C PRO A 88 0.76 5.43 12.43
N ARG A 89 1.33 4.90 13.51
CA ARG A 89 1.83 5.71 14.62
C ARG A 89 2.91 6.68 14.11
N GLY A 90 2.70 7.97 14.35
CA GLY A 90 3.57 9.05 13.85
C GLY A 90 3.03 9.76 12.61
N CYS A 91 1.90 9.30 12.04
CA CYS A 91 1.20 9.97 10.96
C CYS A 91 -0.19 10.47 11.40
N THR A 92 -0.67 11.49 10.69
CA THR A 92 -2.01 12.07 10.90
C THR A 92 -2.92 11.63 9.76
N TYR A 93 -4.13 11.16 10.10
CA TYR A 93 -5.14 10.80 9.12
C TYR A 93 -5.45 11.99 8.18
N GLY A 94 -5.57 11.71 6.88
CA GLY A 94 -5.79 12.73 5.85
C GLY A 94 -4.56 13.57 5.46
N MET A 95 -3.40 13.34 6.09
CA MET A 95 -2.14 14.03 5.77
C MET A 95 -1.15 13.08 5.09
N PRO A 96 -0.17 13.61 4.31
CA PRO A 96 0.90 12.80 3.75
C PRO A 96 1.67 12.08 4.85
N CYS A 97 2.00 10.81 4.63
CA CYS A 97 2.69 9.98 5.61
C CYS A 97 3.98 9.40 5.00
N ALA A 98 5.12 9.96 5.39
CA ALA A 98 6.44 9.51 4.94
C ALA A 98 6.98 8.31 5.76
N LEU A 99 6.25 7.85 6.78
CA LEU A 99 6.74 6.87 7.76
C LEU A 99 7.16 5.53 7.16
N TRP A 100 6.52 5.16 6.04
CA TRP A 100 6.77 3.90 5.35
C TRP A 100 8.12 3.89 4.61
N ALA A 101 8.51 5.01 4.01
CA ALA A 101 9.68 5.10 3.12
C ALA A 101 10.66 6.22 3.47
N SER A 102 10.52 6.86 4.64
CA SER A 102 11.20 8.11 5.06
C SER A 102 10.91 9.34 4.20
N THR A 103 10.31 9.15 3.03
CA THR A 103 9.86 10.16 2.08
C THR A 103 8.48 9.78 1.54
N VAL A 104 7.75 10.75 0.98
CA VAL A 104 6.45 10.50 0.32
C VAL A 104 6.60 9.88 -1.07
N THR A 105 7.82 9.89 -1.60
CA THR A 105 8.19 9.30 -2.90
C THR A 105 9.47 8.50 -2.77
N PHE A 106 9.51 7.30 -3.34
CA PHE A 106 10.63 6.37 -3.19
C PHE A 106 10.80 5.49 -4.44
N LYS A 107 11.99 4.90 -4.55
CA LYS A 107 12.28 3.84 -5.50
C LYS A 107 12.51 2.56 -4.69
N PRO A 108 11.73 1.48 -4.90
CA PRO A 108 11.99 0.22 -4.23
C PRO A 108 13.30 -0.38 -4.76
N ASP A 109 14.15 -0.88 -3.86
CA ASP A 109 15.33 -1.68 -4.22
C ASP A 109 14.89 -3.07 -4.72
N GLU A 110 13.85 -3.62 -4.10
CA GLU A 110 13.26 -4.93 -4.38
C GLU A 110 11.75 -4.90 -4.14
N VAL A 111 10.99 -5.70 -4.89
CA VAL A 111 9.55 -5.90 -4.69
C VAL A 111 9.23 -7.38 -4.84
N GLU A 112 8.66 -7.97 -3.79
CA GLU A 112 8.14 -9.33 -3.78
C GLU A 112 6.60 -9.30 -3.76
N VAL A 113 5.99 -10.24 -4.50
CA VAL A 113 4.54 -10.48 -4.44
C VAL A 113 4.34 -11.93 -4.06
N LEU A 114 3.78 -12.14 -2.87
CA LEU A 114 3.48 -13.46 -2.32
C LEU A 114 1.98 -13.75 -2.46
N VAL A 115 1.64 -14.97 -2.85
CA VAL A 115 0.27 -15.44 -2.92
C VAL A 115 0.06 -16.54 -1.89
N GLU A 116 -1.03 -16.45 -1.14
CA GLU A 116 -1.44 -17.51 -0.23
C GLU A 116 -1.93 -18.71 -1.04
N VAL A 117 -1.38 -19.89 -0.75
CA VAL A 117 -1.78 -21.16 -1.36
C VAL A 117 -2.29 -22.04 -0.23
N GLU A 118 -3.58 -22.29 -0.19
CA GLU A 118 -4.18 -23.27 0.72
C GLU A 118 -3.92 -24.66 0.14
N PHE A 119 -3.18 -25.49 0.88
CA PHE A 119 -3.05 -26.91 0.57
C PHE A 119 -4.21 -27.64 1.24
N ASN A 120 -5.14 -28.16 0.41
CA ASN A 120 -6.20 -29.06 0.85
C ASN A 120 -5.68 -30.48 1.11
#